data_AF-E2A6E2-F1
#
_entry.id   AF-E2A6E2-F1
#
_cell.length_a   1.000
_cell.length_b   1.000
_cell.length_c   1.000
_cell.angle_alpha   90.00
_cell.angle_beta   90.00
_cell.angle_gamma   90.00
#
_symmetry.space_group_name_H-M   'P 1'
#
loop_
_entity.id
_entity.type
_entity.pdbx_description
1 polymer ?
#
loop_
_entity_poly.entity_id
_entity_poly.type
_entity_poly.pdbx_seq_one_letter_code
_entity_poly.pdbx_strand_id
1 'polypeptide(L)'
;MKFTLTLSAILVIIGLGQAHQFANFGKGPLHEDFQDFLDLLPLEKISNIVEDYWNNDPELKAAIEYVFTSGLLKDFYTEYEAIPQVIEYFNYLQKEGIDIYSAINEINKILDIKELVPPRMSYTNSTIQKRTGGIAGYYKDLFATLPLDKIIHLYAQKLKTSLAFVRYINEIKSNNYQQIVNKVYEIKSFKIMNNGLKSKGVNTEISEDIMYIVFGLNVPSN
;
A
#
# COMPACT_ATOMS: atom_id res chain seq x y z
N MET A 1 -9.54 -11.43 0.95
CA MET A 1 -9.00 -10.12 0.51
C MET A 1 -8.16 -9.42 1.60
N LYS A 2 -6.86 -9.16 1.35
CA LYS A 2 -6.05 -7.98 1.77
C LYS A 2 -4.63 -8.10 1.17
N PHE A 3 -4.11 -7.07 0.50
CA PHE A 3 -2.87 -7.16 -0.31
C PHE A 3 -1.55 -7.08 0.49
N THR A 4 -0.47 -7.75 0.05
CA THR A 4 0.92 -7.55 0.53
C THR A 4 1.56 -6.25 0.00
N LEU A 5 1.05 -5.70 -1.11
CA LEU A 5 1.32 -4.32 -1.56
C LEU A 5 0.82 -3.24 -0.57
N THR A 6 0.07 -3.63 0.48
CA THR A 6 -0.44 -2.70 1.49
C THR A 6 0.68 -2.08 2.34
N LEU A 7 1.90 -2.63 2.36
CA LEU A 7 3.02 -1.97 3.04
C LEU A 7 3.38 -0.63 2.38
N SER A 8 3.52 -0.61 1.05
CA SER A 8 3.76 0.61 0.28
C SER A 8 2.54 1.55 0.31
N ALA A 9 1.32 1.02 0.19
CA ALA A 9 0.11 1.85 0.27
C ALA A 9 -0.09 2.50 1.65
N ILE A 10 0.21 1.79 2.75
CA ILE A 10 0.14 2.37 4.11
C ILE A 10 1.29 3.34 4.35
N LEU A 11 2.52 3.08 3.89
CA LEU A 11 3.62 4.04 4.03
C LEU A 11 3.34 5.34 3.26
N VAL A 12 2.76 5.26 2.06
CA VAL A 12 2.30 6.45 1.31
C VAL A 12 1.14 7.15 2.04
N ILE A 13 0.19 6.43 2.64
CA ILE A 13 -0.88 7.03 3.46
C ILE A 13 -0.34 7.67 4.75
N ILE A 14 0.73 7.14 5.36
CA ILE A 14 1.39 7.74 6.53
C ILE A 14 2.16 9.01 6.14
N GLY A 15 2.77 9.06 4.95
CA GLY A 15 3.38 10.27 4.41
C GLY A 15 2.35 11.35 4.02
N LEU A 16 1.30 10.96 3.27
CA LEU A 16 0.28 11.87 2.77
C LEU A 16 -0.81 12.24 3.79
N GLY A 17 -0.92 11.49 4.90
CA GLY A 17 -1.89 11.74 5.99
C GLY A 17 -1.70 13.07 6.75
N GLN A 18 -0.68 13.85 6.41
CA GLN A 18 -0.50 15.24 6.84
C GLN A 18 -1.52 16.21 6.22
N ALA A 19 -2.17 15.83 5.12
CA ALA A 19 -3.01 16.73 4.33
C ALA A 19 -4.46 16.21 4.22
N HIS A 20 -5.42 17.14 4.35
CA HIS A 20 -6.85 16.88 4.21
C HIS A 20 -7.30 16.67 2.74
N GLN A 21 -6.32 16.69 1.82
CA GLN A 21 -6.39 16.35 0.41
C GLN A 21 -5.09 15.62 0.10
N PHE A 22 -5.13 14.58 -0.73
CA PHE A 22 -3.89 13.96 -1.21
C PHE A 22 -3.04 15.02 -1.93
N ALA A 23 -1.73 15.02 -1.71
CA ALA A 23 -0.83 15.86 -2.50
C ALA A 23 -1.05 15.55 -3.99
N ASN A 24 -1.05 16.57 -4.85
CA ASN A 24 -1.28 16.37 -6.28
C ASN A 24 -0.25 15.37 -6.83
N PHE A 25 -0.74 14.19 -7.22
CA PHE A 25 0.08 13.06 -7.65
C PHE A 25 -0.02 12.82 -9.16
N GLY A 26 -0.49 13.81 -9.93
CA GLY A 26 -0.69 13.68 -11.37
C GLY A 26 -1.80 14.55 -11.94
N LYS A 27 -2.24 14.18 -13.15
CA LYS A 27 -3.34 14.82 -13.88
C LYS A 27 -3.86 13.93 -15.02
N GLY A 28 -5.13 14.11 -15.36
CA GLY A 28 -5.74 13.44 -16.52
C GLY A 28 -6.40 12.11 -16.16
N PRO A 29 -6.93 11.36 -17.13
CA PRO A 29 -7.96 10.36 -16.86
C PRO A 29 -7.58 9.28 -15.84
N LEU A 30 -6.34 8.78 -15.84
CA LEU A 30 -5.92 7.77 -14.85
C LEU A 30 -5.75 8.36 -13.44
N HIS A 31 -5.36 9.64 -13.32
CA HIS A 31 -5.32 10.36 -12.05
C HIS A 31 -6.73 10.53 -11.47
N GLU A 32 -7.70 10.98 -12.28
CA GLU A 32 -9.10 11.08 -11.83
C GLU A 32 -9.68 9.70 -11.49
N ASP A 33 -9.34 8.67 -12.27
CA ASP A 33 -9.74 7.29 -11.99
C ASP A 33 -9.20 6.78 -10.65
N PHE A 34 -7.98 7.18 -10.26
CA PHE A 34 -7.41 6.86 -8.95
C PHE A 34 -8.00 7.71 -7.83
N GLN A 35 -8.23 9.01 -8.05
CA GLN A 35 -8.83 9.92 -7.07
C GLN A 35 -10.22 9.42 -6.63
N ASP A 36 -11.05 8.93 -7.56
CA ASP A 36 -12.35 8.33 -7.23
C ASP A 36 -12.24 7.14 -6.25
N PHE A 37 -11.15 6.34 -6.29
CA PHE A 37 -10.92 5.27 -5.30
C PHE A 37 -10.41 5.82 -3.96
N LEU A 38 -9.59 6.88 -4.00
CA LEU A 38 -9.06 7.53 -2.80
C LEU A 38 -10.16 8.23 -2.00
N ASP A 39 -11.14 8.84 -2.68
CA ASP A 39 -12.31 9.50 -2.09
C ASP A 39 -13.28 8.51 -1.40
N LEU A 40 -13.18 7.21 -1.70
CA LEU A 40 -13.91 6.17 -0.96
C LEU A 40 -13.25 5.80 0.38
N LEU A 41 -12.00 6.20 0.63
CA LEU A 41 -11.27 5.80 1.84
C LEU A 41 -11.69 6.68 3.04
N PRO A 42 -12.17 6.10 4.15
CA PRO A 42 -12.48 6.87 5.36
C PRO A 42 -11.18 7.20 6.12
N LEU A 43 -10.40 8.13 5.59
CA LEU A 43 -9.05 8.47 6.05
C LEU A 43 -9.00 8.82 7.54
N GLU A 44 -10.00 9.53 8.06
CA GLU A 44 -10.14 9.82 9.50
C GLU A 44 -10.20 8.54 10.35
N LYS A 45 -10.99 7.53 9.93
CA LYS A 45 -11.11 6.25 10.65
C LYS A 45 -9.84 5.40 10.51
N ILE A 46 -9.20 5.45 9.35
CA ILE A 46 -7.90 4.80 9.11
C ILE A 46 -6.85 5.42 10.03
N SER A 47 -6.75 6.76 10.06
CA SER A 47 -5.82 7.52 10.90
C SER A 47 -6.02 7.24 12.39
N ASN A 48 -7.27 7.26 12.89
CA ASN A 48 -7.58 6.92 14.28
C ASN A 48 -7.12 5.49 14.66
N ILE A 49 -7.26 4.50 13.76
CA ILE A 49 -6.78 3.13 14.00
C ILE A 49 -5.25 3.06 13.96
N VAL A 50 -4.61 3.74 13.00
CA VAL A 50 -3.14 3.84 12.91
C VAL A 50 -2.58 4.49 14.17
N GLU A 51 -3.21 5.55 14.69
CA GLU A 51 -2.74 6.25 15.89
C GLU A 51 -2.91 5.42 17.17
N ASP A 52 -4.07 4.78 17.40
CA ASP A 52 -4.24 3.92 18.58
C ASP A 52 -3.25 2.76 18.56
N TYR A 53 -3.09 2.08 17.42
CA TYR A 53 -2.14 0.99 17.31
C TYR A 53 -0.67 1.46 17.43
N TRP A 54 -0.29 2.57 16.79
CA TRP A 54 1.04 3.15 16.91
C TRP A 54 1.37 3.56 18.34
N ASN A 55 0.43 4.16 19.07
CA ASN A 55 0.66 4.65 20.43
C ASN A 55 0.52 3.55 21.49
N ASN A 56 -0.37 2.57 21.30
CA ASN A 56 -0.79 1.67 22.37
C ASN A 56 -0.52 0.17 22.13
N ASP A 57 0.00 -0.23 20.95
CA ASP A 57 0.33 -1.64 20.67
C ASP A 57 1.85 -1.94 20.68
N PRO A 58 2.35 -2.75 21.63
CA PRO A 58 3.78 -3.04 21.75
C PRO A 58 4.28 -4.01 20.67
N GLU A 59 3.42 -4.83 20.08
CA GLU A 59 3.83 -5.76 19.03
C GLU A 59 4.05 -5.01 17.71
N LEU A 60 3.11 -4.13 17.35
CA LEU A 60 3.26 -3.29 16.16
C LEU A 60 4.46 -2.35 16.29
N LYS A 61 4.65 -1.69 17.43
CA LYS A 61 5.84 -0.84 17.70
C LYS A 61 7.14 -1.59 17.45
N ALA A 62 7.32 -2.78 18.05
CA ALA A 62 8.54 -3.56 17.92
C ALA A 62 8.80 -4.03 16.48
N ALA A 63 7.75 -4.41 15.73
CA ALA A 63 7.89 -4.79 14.32
C ALA A 63 8.22 -3.59 13.42
N ILE A 64 7.62 -2.43 13.66
CA ILE A 64 7.94 -1.18 12.95
C ILE A 64 9.39 -0.78 13.25
N GLU A 65 9.78 -0.72 14.52
CA GLU A 65 11.15 -0.39 14.93
C GLU A 65 12.17 -1.34 14.28
N TYR A 66 11.91 -2.65 14.29
CA TYR A 66 12.74 -3.63 13.60
C TYR A 66 12.84 -3.36 12.08
N VAL A 67 11.71 -3.15 11.39
CA VAL A 67 11.67 -2.93 9.93
C VAL A 67 12.38 -1.64 9.51
N PHE A 68 12.32 -0.57 10.31
CA PHE A 68 13.03 0.69 10.05
C PHE A 68 14.51 0.65 10.44
N THR A 69 14.90 -0.06 11.51
CA THR A 69 16.30 -0.09 11.99
C THR A 69 17.18 -1.16 11.35
N SER A 70 16.58 -2.24 10.83
CA SER A 70 17.31 -3.39 10.24
C SER A 70 17.82 -3.16 8.81
N GLY A 71 17.44 -2.05 8.17
CA GLY A 71 17.72 -1.78 6.75
C GLY A 71 16.76 -2.45 5.76
N LEU A 72 15.86 -3.35 6.22
CA LEU A 72 14.98 -4.16 5.34
C LEU A 72 14.18 -3.34 4.32
N LEU A 73 13.67 -2.16 4.69
CA LEU A 73 12.99 -1.28 3.72
C LEU A 73 13.94 -0.75 2.65
N LYS A 74 15.14 -0.31 3.04
CA LYS A 74 16.13 0.26 2.11
C LYS A 74 16.65 -0.81 1.15
N ASP A 75 16.93 -2.01 1.65
CA ASP A 75 17.26 -3.18 0.83
C ASP A 75 16.12 -3.48 -0.16
N PHE A 76 14.87 -3.53 0.33
CA PHE A 76 13.70 -3.83 -0.51
C PHE A 76 13.53 -2.83 -1.66
N TYR A 77 13.52 -1.51 -1.38
CA TYR A 77 13.36 -0.50 -2.43
C TYR A 77 14.55 -0.47 -3.39
N THR A 78 15.78 -0.70 -2.90
CA THR A 78 16.99 -0.82 -3.75
C THR A 78 16.90 -2.02 -4.70
N GLU A 79 16.52 -3.21 -4.21
CA GLU A 79 16.34 -4.39 -5.05
C GLU A 79 15.14 -4.26 -6.00
N TYR A 80 14.05 -3.61 -5.58
CA TYR A 80 12.83 -3.40 -6.36
C TYR A 80 13.03 -2.42 -7.53
N GLU A 81 13.65 -1.27 -7.29
CA GLU A 81 13.91 -0.27 -8.34
C GLU A 81 14.99 -0.71 -9.34
N ALA A 82 15.84 -1.68 -8.96
CA ALA A 82 16.78 -2.33 -9.87
C ALA A 82 16.10 -3.30 -10.86
N ILE A 83 14.81 -3.61 -10.72
CA ILE A 83 14.07 -4.47 -11.66
C ILE A 83 13.70 -3.65 -12.93
N PRO A 84 14.17 -4.02 -14.15
CA PRO A 84 13.85 -3.28 -15.36
C PRO A 84 12.35 -3.13 -15.62
N GLN A 85 11.58 -4.19 -15.33
CA GLN A 85 10.12 -4.22 -15.46
C GLN A 85 9.41 -3.20 -14.56
N VAL A 86 9.98 -2.86 -13.39
CA VAL A 86 9.46 -1.81 -12.50
C VAL A 86 9.67 -0.42 -13.11
N ILE A 87 10.84 -0.19 -13.72
CA ILE A 87 11.13 1.06 -14.45
C ILE A 87 10.24 1.18 -15.70
N GLU A 88 9.97 0.09 -16.43
CA GLU A 88 9.00 0.06 -17.53
C GLU A 88 7.58 0.43 -17.04
N TYR A 89 7.14 -0.12 -15.91
CA TYR A 89 5.84 0.19 -15.29
C TYR A 89 5.77 1.65 -14.76
N PHE A 90 6.86 2.19 -14.19
CA PHE A 90 6.93 3.60 -13.80
C PHE A 90 6.86 4.53 -15.02
N ASN A 91 7.55 4.19 -16.11
CA ASN A 91 7.46 4.93 -17.37
C ASN A 91 6.04 4.89 -17.98
N TYR A 92 5.31 3.78 -17.82
CA TYR A 92 3.90 3.70 -18.17
C TYR A 92 3.04 4.66 -17.33
N LEU A 93 3.16 4.60 -16.00
CA LEU A 93 2.40 5.47 -15.08
C LEU A 93 2.67 6.96 -15.33
N GLN A 94 3.93 7.35 -15.50
CA GLN A 94 4.32 8.74 -15.80
C GLN A 94 3.73 9.24 -17.13
N LYS A 95 3.61 8.35 -18.12
CA LYS A 95 3.03 8.65 -19.43
C LYS A 95 1.51 8.80 -19.40
N GLU A 96 0.81 7.99 -18.60
CA GLU A 96 -0.65 8.13 -18.39
C GLU A 96 -1.01 9.24 -17.38
N GLY A 97 -0.01 9.97 -16.86
CA GLY A 97 -0.19 11.23 -16.12
C GLY A 97 -0.03 11.14 -14.60
N ILE A 98 0.41 10.00 -14.06
CA ILE A 98 0.68 9.80 -12.62
C ILE A 98 2.14 10.18 -12.32
N ASP A 99 2.40 11.07 -11.37
CA ASP A 99 3.75 11.55 -11.04
C ASP A 99 4.52 10.57 -10.13
N ILE A 100 4.63 9.33 -10.59
CA ILE A 100 5.20 8.19 -9.86
C ILE A 100 6.66 8.44 -9.50
N TYR A 101 7.44 9.09 -10.37
CA TYR A 101 8.85 9.36 -10.08
C TYR A 101 9.02 10.36 -8.93
N SER A 102 8.12 11.33 -8.75
CA SER A 102 8.15 12.21 -7.56
C SER A 102 7.85 11.41 -6.29
N ALA A 103 6.80 10.59 -6.30
CA ALA A 103 6.42 9.77 -5.13
C ALA A 103 7.51 8.75 -4.72
N ILE A 104 8.16 8.09 -5.68
CA ILE A 104 9.29 7.18 -5.41
C ILE A 104 10.51 7.96 -4.89
N ASN A 105 10.80 9.15 -5.44
CA ASN A 105 11.88 10.00 -4.92
C ASN A 105 11.58 10.55 -3.51
N GLU A 106 10.31 10.70 -3.10
CA GLU A 106 9.96 11.02 -1.72
C GLU A 106 10.19 9.85 -0.77
N ILE A 107 9.79 8.63 -1.17
CA ILE A 107 10.11 7.40 -0.43
C ILE A 107 11.63 7.24 -0.25
N ASN A 108 12.42 7.43 -1.32
CA ASN A 108 13.87 7.29 -1.25
C ASN A 108 14.57 8.38 -0.41
N LYS A 109 14.00 9.58 -0.30
CA LYS A 109 14.45 10.58 0.69
C LYS A 109 14.12 10.15 2.13
N ILE A 110 12.91 9.62 2.35
CA ILE A 110 12.47 9.14 3.67
C ILE A 110 13.36 7.98 4.15
N LEU A 111 13.82 7.11 3.24
CA LEU A 111 14.67 5.96 3.53
C LEU A 111 16.15 6.29 3.86
N ASP A 112 16.53 7.57 3.95
CA ASP A 112 17.78 8.05 4.56
C ASP A 112 17.47 8.73 5.91
N ILE A 113 17.02 7.92 6.86
CA ILE A 113 16.04 8.30 7.89
C ILE A 113 16.59 9.14 9.07
N LYS A 114 16.12 10.38 9.21
CA LYS A 114 15.53 10.94 10.46
C LYS A 114 14.72 12.20 10.14
N GLU A 115 13.57 12.49 10.77
CA GLU A 115 12.95 11.93 11.97
C GLU A 115 11.44 11.70 11.79
N LEU A 116 10.90 10.66 12.46
CA LEU A 116 9.46 10.43 12.60
C LEU A 116 8.88 11.32 13.71
N VAL A 117 8.44 12.52 13.34
CA VAL A 117 7.62 13.37 14.22
C VAL A 117 6.14 13.16 13.88
N PRO A 118 5.36 12.42 14.70
CA PRO A 118 3.91 12.39 14.51
C PRO A 118 3.35 13.81 14.74
N PRO A 119 2.47 14.31 13.86
CA PRO A 119 1.87 15.62 14.04
C PRO A 119 1.03 15.63 15.31
N ARG A 120 1.06 16.73 16.07
CA ARG A 120 0.14 16.93 17.21
C ARG A 120 -1.27 17.26 16.70
N MET A 121 -1.93 16.27 16.10
CA MET A 121 -3.32 16.36 15.65
C MET A 121 -4.27 16.33 16.86
N SER A 122 -4.58 17.52 17.38
CA SER A 122 -5.48 17.71 18.52
C SER A 122 -6.95 17.57 18.08
N TYR A 123 -7.40 16.35 17.79
CA TYR A 123 -8.82 16.05 17.56
C TYR A 123 -9.44 15.35 18.76
N THR A 124 -10.53 15.93 19.27
CA THR A 124 -11.26 15.40 20.44
C THR A 124 -12.38 14.46 19.99
N ASN A 125 -12.65 13.44 20.82
CA ASN A 125 -13.81 12.54 20.75
C ASN A 125 -13.83 11.52 19.59
N SER A 126 -12.75 10.75 19.39
CA SER A 126 -12.87 9.44 18.76
C SER A 126 -13.32 8.39 19.79
N THR A 127 -14.34 7.59 19.45
CA THR A 127 -14.73 6.42 20.26
C THR A 127 -13.72 5.30 20.04
N ILE A 128 -12.85 5.07 21.03
CA ILE A 128 -11.81 4.04 21.00
C ILE A 128 -12.44 2.68 20.66
N GLN A 129 -12.19 2.18 19.46
CA GLN A 129 -12.54 0.81 19.09
C GLN A 129 -11.62 -0.14 19.85
N LYS A 130 -12.18 -1.25 20.36
CA LYS A 130 -11.37 -2.26 21.04
C LYS A 130 -10.56 -3.03 19.99
N ARG A 131 -9.25 -2.73 19.92
CA ARG A 131 -8.23 -3.47 19.17
C ARG A 131 -8.49 -4.98 19.18
N THR A 132 -8.51 -5.61 18.00
CA THR A 132 -8.85 -7.03 17.90
C THR A 132 -7.67 -8.00 17.93
N GLY A 133 -6.48 -7.50 18.28
CA GLY A 133 -5.23 -8.27 18.45
C GLY A 133 -4.00 -7.36 18.33
N GLY A 134 -2.80 -7.95 18.22
CA GLY A 134 -1.55 -7.25 17.85
C GLY A 134 -1.52 -6.89 16.36
N ILE A 135 -0.45 -7.24 15.64
CA ILE A 135 -0.29 -6.88 14.21
C ILE A 135 -1.40 -7.48 13.34
N ALA A 136 -1.84 -8.71 13.62
CA ALA A 136 -3.00 -9.30 12.95
C ALA A 136 -4.31 -8.53 13.21
N GLY A 137 -4.46 -7.97 14.42
CA GLY A 137 -5.58 -7.09 14.79
C GLY A 137 -5.52 -5.75 14.04
N TYR A 138 -4.35 -5.12 14.00
CA TYR A 138 -4.10 -3.87 13.27
C TYR A 138 -4.55 -3.96 11.82
N TYR A 139 -4.10 -4.98 11.09
CA TYR A 139 -4.54 -5.18 9.71
C TYR A 139 -6.04 -5.46 9.62
N LYS A 140 -6.58 -6.36 10.45
CA LYS A 140 -8.02 -6.70 10.47
C LYS A 140 -8.91 -5.48 10.69
N ASP A 141 -8.58 -4.63 11.66
CA ASP A 141 -9.35 -3.44 12.02
C ASP A 141 -9.23 -2.38 10.89
N LEU A 142 -8.05 -2.26 10.27
CA LEU A 142 -7.85 -1.47 9.04
C LEU A 142 -8.52 -2.06 7.78
N PHE A 143 -8.91 -3.33 7.74
CA PHE A 143 -9.70 -3.90 6.64
C PHE A 143 -11.20 -3.78 6.90
N ALA A 144 -11.63 -3.81 8.17
CA ALA A 144 -13.02 -3.59 8.57
C ALA A 144 -13.53 -2.15 8.32
N THR A 145 -12.65 -1.16 8.16
CA THR A 145 -13.04 0.21 7.82
C THR A 145 -13.28 0.46 6.32
N LEU A 146 -12.76 -0.38 5.42
CA LEU A 146 -12.88 -0.12 3.98
C LEU A 146 -14.29 -0.43 3.46
N PRO A 147 -14.91 0.47 2.66
CA PRO A 147 -16.17 0.17 1.96
C PRO A 147 -15.88 -0.70 0.73
N LEU A 148 -15.57 -1.98 0.98
CA LEU A 148 -15.19 -2.94 -0.06
C LEU A 148 -16.29 -3.12 -1.12
N ASP A 149 -17.55 -2.99 -0.72
CA ASP A 149 -18.72 -2.95 -1.60
C ASP A 149 -18.63 -1.80 -2.63
N LYS A 150 -18.32 -0.58 -2.17
CA LYS A 150 -18.18 0.60 -3.03
C LYS A 150 -16.94 0.51 -3.91
N ILE A 151 -15.83 0.01 -3.36
CA ILE A 151 -14.58 -0.17 -4.10
C ILE A 151 -14.76 -1.19 -5.24
N ILE A 152 -15.45 -2.31 -4.98
CA ILE A 152 -15.78 -3.31 -6.00
C ILE A 152 -16.77 -2.75 -7.03
N HIS A 153 -17.77 -1.96 -6.60
CA HIS A 153 -18.71 -1.31 -7.51
C HIS A 153 -18.00 -0.31 -8.44
N LEU A 154 -17.15 0.56 -7.89
CA LEU A 154 -16.38 1.55 -8.64
C LEU A 154 -15.42 0.86 -9.61
N TYR A 155 -14.73 -0.22 -9.20
CA TYR A 155 -13.91 -1.04 -10.08
C TYR A 155 -14.70 -1.61 -11.27
N ALA A 156 -15.87 -2.20 -11.00
CA ALA A 156 -16.75 -2.76 -12.04
C ALA A 156 -17.43 -1.69 -12.92
N GLN A 157 -17.53 -0.44 -12.45
CA GLN A 157 -17.95 0.73 -13.22
C GLN A 157 -16.80 1.24 -14.12
N LYS A 158 -15.63 1.52 -13.54
CA LYS A 158 -14.47 2.06 -14.25
C LYS A 158 -14.01 1.16 -15.40
N LEU A 159 -14.06 -0.17 -15.23
CA LEU A 159 -13.83 -1.15 -16.31
C LEU A 159 -14.80 -1.05 -17.49
N LYS A 160 -15.93 -0.35 -17.35
CA LYS A 160 -16.92 -0.11 -18.41
C LYS A 160 -16.90 1.33 -18.92
N THR A 161 -16.51 2.30 -18.07
CA THR A 161 -16.66 3.73 -18.36
C THR A 161 -15.35 4.49 -18.59
N SER A 162 -14.20 3.99 -18.16
CA SER A 162 -12.90 4.63 -18.41
C SER A 162 -11.96 3.76 -19.24
N LEU A 163 -11.58 4.28 -20.41
CA LEU A 163 -10.55 3.67 -21.26
C LEU A 163 -9.16 3.73 -20.61
N ALA A 164 -8.89 4.72 -19.76
CA ALA A 164 -7.60 4.82 -19.06
C ALA A 164 -7.50 3.75 -17.97
N PHE A 165 -8.52 3.60 -17.13
CA PHE A 165 -8.58 2.50 -16.16
C PHE A 165 -8.49 1.12 -16.82
N VAL A 166 -9.19 0.90 -17.95
CA VAL A 166 -9.09 -0.37 -18.70
C VAL A 166 -7.66 -0.63 -19.21
N ARG A 167 -6.96 0.40 -19.70
CA ARG A 167 -5.53 0.28 -20.09
C ARG A 167 -4.65 -0.04 -18.89
N TYR A 168 -4.84 0.64 -17.77
CA TYR A 168 -4.09 0.39 -16.54
C TYR A 168 -4.27 -1.04 -16.05
N ILE A 169 -5.52 -1.54 -15.99
CA ILE A 169 -5.79 -2.92 -15.59
C ILE A 169 -5.21 -3.94 -16.59
N ASN A 170 -5.08 -3.59 -17.88
CA ASN A 170 -4.39 -4.42 -18.86
C ASN A 170 -2.85 -4.40 -18.67
N GLU A 171 -2.24 -3.30 -18.24
CA GLU A 171 -0.82 -3.24 -17.87
C GLU A 171 -0.55 -4.07 -16.60
N ILE A 172 -1.39 -3.97 -15.57
CA ILE A 172 -1.31 -4.82 -14.36
C ILE A 172 -1.51 -6.31 -14.71
N LYS A 173 -2.26 -6.62 -15.78
CA LYS A 173 -2.45 -7.98 -16.32
C LYS A 173 -1.37 -8.45 -17.29
N SER A 174 -0.33 -7.65 -17.50
CA SER A 174 0.70 -7.95 -18.50
C SER A 174 1.72 -8.98 -18.00
N ASN A 175 2.40 -9.62 -18.95
CA ASN A 175 3.60 -10.42 -18.67
C ASN A 175 4.72 -9.58 -18.04
N ASN A 176 4.77 -8.27 -18.30
CA ASN A 176 5.70 -7.34 -17.66
C ASN A 176 5.45 -7.28 -16.14
N TYR A 177 4.20 -7.03 -15.75
CA TYR A 177 3.81 -6.95 -14.34
C TYR A 177 3.91 -8.30 -13.61
N GLN A 178 3.59 -9.43 -14.28
CA GLN A 178 3.84 -10.77 -13.73
C GLN A 178 5.32 -11.01 -13.42
N GLN A 179 6.25 -10.47 -14.21
CA GLN A 179 7.69 -10.55 -13.92
C GLN A 179 8.11 -9.65 -12.75
N ILE A 180 7.42 -8.53 -12.50
CA ILE A 180 7.59 -7.74 -11.26
C ILE A 180 7.19 -8.59 -10.06
N VAL A 181 5.99 -9.20 -10.08
CA VAL A 181 5.50 -10.06 -8.98
C VAL A 181 6.48 -11.20 -8.69
N ASN A 182 6.95 -11.90 -9.73
CA ASN A 182 7.91 -12.99 -9.57
C ASN A 182 9.18 -12.54 -8.84
N LYS A 183 9.80 -11.45 -9.30
CA LYS A 183 11.05 -10.92 -8.74
C LYS A 183 10.88 -10.33 -7.35
N VAL A 184 9.79 -9.61 -7.09
CA VAL A 184 9.44 -9.13 -5.74
C VAL A 184 9.36 -10.28 -4.75
N TYR A 185 8.78 -11.41 -5.17
CA TYR A 185 8.70 -12.61 -4.35
C TYR A 185 10.03 -13.38 -4.24
N GLU A 186 11.07 -13.00 -4.99
CA GLU A 186 12.45 -13.50 -4.84
C GLU A 186 13.28 -12.68 -3.84
N ILE A 187 13.05 -11.36 -3.75
CA ILE A 187 13.78 -10.39 -2.90
C ILE A 187 13.88 -10.86 -1.44
N LYS A 188 15.10 -10.81 -0.89
CA LYS A 188 15.40 -11.35 0.45
C LYS A 188 14.69 -10.56 1.56
N SER A 189 14.72 -9.24 1.48
CA SER A 189 14.10 -8.34 2.46
C SER A 189 12.57 -8.48 2.48
N PHE A 190 11.94 -8.60 1.30
CA PHE A 190 10.52 -8.93 1.15
C PHE A 190 10.16 -10.25 1.84
N LYS A 191 10.91 -11.33 1.59
CA LYS A 191 10.70 -12.64 2.25
C LYS A 191 10.77 -12.54 3.77
N ILE A 192 11.73 -11.79 4.32
CA ILE A 192 11.88 -11.59 5.77
C ILE A 192 10.66 -10.86 6.33
N MET A 193 10.23 -9.75 5.70
CA MET A 193 9.04 -9.00 6.15
C MET A 193 7.75 -9.83 6.03
N ASN A 194 7.54 -10.52 4.91
CA ASN A 194 6.36 -11.35 4.68
C ASN A 194 6.28 -12.53 5.66
N ASN A 195 7.40 -13.20 5.93
CA ASN A 195 7.45 -14.28 6.92
C ASN A 195 7.29 -13.75 8.35
N GLY A 196 7.75 -12.52 8.63
CA GLY A 196 7.42 -11.79 9.86
C GLY A 196 5.91 -11.63 10.05
N LEU A 197 5.20 -11.15 9.02
CA LEU A 197 3.74 -11.03 9.02
C LEU A 197 3.04 -12.39 9.22
N LYS A 198 3.43 -13.42 8.45
CA LYS A 198 2.92 -14.81 8.62
C LYS A 198 3.09 -15.31 10.06
N SER A 199 4.28 -15.11 10.66
CA SER A 199 4.60 -15.53 12.03
C SER A 199 3.77 -14.83 13.13
N LYS A 200 3.15 -13.69 12.79
CA LYS A 200 2.30 -12.89 13.66
C LYS A 200 0.80 -13.12 13.43
N GLY A 201 0.45 -14.17 12.68
CA GLY A 201 -0.95 -14.51 12.39
C GLY A 201 -1.63 -13.54 11.43
N VAL A 202 -0.88 -12.68 10.74
CA VAL A 202 -1.41 -11.90 9.62
C VAL A 202 -1.63 -12.90 8.48
N ASN A 203 -2.87 -13.02 8.01
CA ASN A 203 -3.12 -13.76 6.79
C ASN A 203 -2.49 -13.00 5.62
N THR A 204 -1.56 -13.63 4.89
CA THR A 204 -0.90 -13.07 3.69
C THR A 204 -1.38 -13.73 2.40
N GLU A 205 -1.80 -15.00 2.44
CA GLU A 205 -2.40 -15.77 1.32
C GLU A 205 -3.54 -14.97 0.68
N ILE A 206 -4.27 -14.28 1.54
CA ILE A 206 -5.40 -13.39 1.26
C ILE A 206 -5.06 -12.18 0.35
N SER A 207 -3.77 -11.97 0.05
CA SER A 207 -3.25 -11.04 -0.97
C SER A 207 -3.12 -11.69 -2.34
N GLU A 208 -2.66 -12.92 -2.32
CA GLU A 208 -2.36 -13.80 -3.45
C GLU A 208 -3.69 -14.17 -4.13
N ASP A 209 -4.72 -14.43 -3.32
CA ASP A 209 -6.15 -14.44 -3.69
C ASP A 209 -6.53 -13.29 -4.64
N ILE A 210 -6.23 -12.03 -4.29
CA ILE A 210 -6.73 -10.88 -5.05
C ILE A 210 -5.85 -10.62 -6.28
N MET A 211 -4.54 -10.82 -6.16
CA MET A 211 -3.62 -10.82 -7.30
C MET A 211 -4.11 -11.80 -8.38
N TYR A 212 -4.54 -12.99 -7.98
CA TYR A 212 -5.14 -13.97 -8.88
C TYR A 212 -6.55 -13.58 -9.37
N ILE A 213 -7.50 -13.36 -8.46
CA ILE A 213 -8.93 -13.18 -8.79
C ILE A 213 -9.21 -11.90 -9.59
N VAL A 214 -8.54 -10.79 -9.26
CA VAL A 214 -8.81 -9.48 -9.87
C VAL A 214 -7.85 -9.20 -11.03
N PHE A 215 -6.57 -9.54 -10.85
CA PHE A 215 -5.48 -9.22 -11.77
C PHE A 215 -4.94 -10.42 -12.57
N GLY A 216 -5.40 -11.65 -12.35
CA GLY A 216 -4.89 -12.83 -13.07
C GLY A 216 -3.42 -13.17 -12.81
N LEU A 217 -2.82 -12.52 -11.81
CA LEU A 217 -1.40 -12.64 -11.46
C LEU A 217 -1.21 -13.88 -10.57
N ASN A 218 -0.29 -14.73 -10.96
CA ASN A 218 0.11 -15.90 -10.18
C ASN A 218 1.20 -15.47 -9.19
N VAL A 219 1.01 -15.79 -7.92
CA VAL A 219 2.02 -15.53 -6.88
C VAL A 219 2.92 -16.76 -6.72
N PRO A 220 4.27 -16.61 -6.71
CA PRO A 220 5.17 -17.70 -6.38
C PRO A 220 4.95 -18.19 -4.95
N SER A 221 4.80 -19.50 -4.77
CA SER A 221 4.63 -20.13 -3.45
C SER A 221 5.87 -19.89 -2.57
N ASN A 222 5.64 -19.32 -1.38
CA ASN A 222 6.65 -18.88 -0.41
C ASN A 222 6.42 -19.51 0.97
#